data_AF-A0A7J6A3J7-F1
#
_entry.id   AF-A0A7J6A3J7-F1
#
_cell.length_a   1.000
_cell.length_b   1.000
_cell.length_c   1.000
_cell.angle_alpha   90.00
_cell.angle_beta   90.00
_cell.angle_gamma   90.00
#
_symmetry.space_group_name_H-M   'P 1'
#
loop_
_entity.id
_entity.type
_entity.pdbx_description
1 polymer ?
#
loop_
_entity_poly.entity_id
_entity_poly.type
_entity_poly.pdbx_seq_one_letter_code
_entity_poly.pdbx_strand_id
1 'polypeptide(L)'
;MISHNCSIKDFKESVFPTAYLLIFILGLVGHLVSMYVFFRVWRKKKYLTTVNQFMVNLLLSDLMLVCSLPFRASYYLSGSTWNFGPVACKLIFYIFYLNMYTSIYFLVSLNIMRYLALMQPYRYKHLQKWCNGQLVCLLIWIFVALTSSPLLLLRRSTNSSTDVAQQCMELQNSNQTIQYLININNATLSVGFLLPLV
;
A
#
# COMPACT_ATOMS: atom_id res chain seq x y z
N MET A 1 10.17 16.39 -41.30
CA MET A 1 10.09 15.09 -40.62
C MET A 1 10.42 15.32 -39.15
N ILE A 2 9.40 15.33 -38.29
CA ILE A 2 9.59 15.57 -36.85
C ILE A 2 10.01 14.25 -36.23
N SER A 3 11.29 14.11 -35.89
CA SER A 3 11.78 12.98 -35.11
C SER A 3 11.24 13.12 -33.68
N HIS A 4 10.10 12.48 -33.40
CA HIS A 4 9.65 12.22 -32.03
C HIS A 4 10.62 11.22 -31.37
N ASN A 5 11.77 11.72 -30.90
CA ASN A 5 12.56 11.03 -29.90
C ASN A 5 11.80 11.16 -28.57
N CYS A 6 10.77 10.34 -28.39
CA CYS A 6 10.03 10.27 -27.13
C CYS A 6 11.00 9.75 -26.06
N SER A 7 11.46 10.63 -25.18
CA SER A 7 12.30 10.23 -24.07
C SER A 7 11.41 9.53 -23.03
N ILE A 8 11.95 8.52 -22.35
CA ILE A 8 11.24 7.79 -21.26
C ILE A 8 10.70 8.76 -20.20
N LYS A 9 11.36 9.91 -20.01
CA LYS A 9 10.92 10.98 -19.11
C LYS A 9 9.61 11.64 -19.57
N ASP A 10 9.52 12.03 -20.84
CA ASP A 10 8.34 12.67 -21.42
C ASP A 10 7.11 11.76 -21.36
N PHE A 11 7.32 10.46 -21.57
CA PHE A 11 6.26 9.46 -21.43
C PHE A 11 5.76 9.37 -19.98
N LYS A 12 6.67 9.29 -19.00
CA LYS A 12 6.31 9.23 -17.56
C LYS A 12 5.55 10.49 -17.13
N GLU A 13 6.03 11.67 -17.52
CA GLU A 13 5.44 12.96 -17.13
C GLU A 13 4.06 13.21 -17.75
N SER A 14 3.75 12.59 -18.89
CA SER A 14 2.42 12.68 -19.50
C SER A 14 1.44 11.62 -18.93
N VAL A 15 1.87 10.37 -18.83
CA VAL A 15 0.98 9.24 -18.52
C VAL A 15 0.73 9.09 -17.03
N PHE A 16 1.75 9.23 -16.18
CA PHE A 16 1.63 8.95 -14.74
C PHE A 16 0.72 9.94 -14.00
N PRO A 17 0.79 11.27 -14.21
CA PRO A 17 -0.13 12.17 -13.51
C PRO A 17 -1.59 11.92 -13.89
N THR A 18 -1.87 11.71 -15.17
CA THR A 18 -3.23 11.37 -15.65
C THR A 18 -3.74 10.10 -14.99
N ALA A 19 -2.94 9.03 -14.99
CA ALA A 19 -3.29 7.78 -14.33
C ALA A 19 -3.49 7.95 -12.81
N TYR A 20 -2.60 8.66 -12.12
CA TYR A 20 -2.72 8.88 -10.67
C TYR A 20 -3.93 9.71 -10.28
N LEU A 21 -4.30 10.74 -11.05
CA LEU A 21 -5.52 11.52 -10.80
C LEU A 21 -6.78 10.70 -11.04
N LEU A 22 -6.80 9.88 -12.09
CA LEU A 22 -7.92 8.96 -12.35
C LEU A 22 -8.07 7.93 -11.24
N ILE A 23 -6.96 7.28 -10.84
CA ILE A 23 -6.95 6.32 -9.73
C ILE A 23 -7.34 7.01 -8.42
N PHE A 24 -6.92 8.26 -8.21
CA PHE A 24 -7.32 9.04 -7.04
C PHE A 24 -8.83 9.22 -6.98
N ILE A 25 -9.47 9.70 -8.06
CA ILE A 25 -10.91 9.95 -8.08
C ILE A 25 -11.69 8.63 -7.92
N LEU A 26 -11.36 7.63 -8.74
CA LEU A 26 -12.05 6.34 -8.72
C LEU A 26 -11.82 5.59 -7.41
N GLY A 27 -10.59 5.59 -6.90
CA GLY A 27 -10.22 4.98 -5.64
C GLY A 27 -10.89 5.67 -4.46
N LEU A 28 -10.86 7.00 -4.39
CA LEU A 28 -11.48 7.73 -3.29
C LEU A 28 -12.98 7.46 -3.23
N VAL A 29 -13.68 7.61 -4.36
CA VAL A 29 -15.12 7.36 -4.44
C VAL A 29 -15.41 5.88 -4.11
N GLY A 30 -14.71 4.95 -4.73
CA GLY A 30 -14.92 3.51 -4.54
C GLY A 30 -14.69 3.04 -3.10
N HIS A 31 -13.58 3.44 -2.50
CA HIS A 31 -13.25 3.05 -1.12
C HIS A 31 -14.15 3.75 -0.09
N LEU A 32 -14.52 5.03 -0.29
CA LEU A 32 -15.47 5.72 0.60
C LEU A 32 -16.88 5.12 0.53
N VAL A 33 -17.37 4.81 -0.67
CA VAL A 33 -18.67 4.14 -0.84
C VAL A 33 -18.63 2.75 -0.20
N SER A 34 -17.57 1.99 -0.41
CA SER A 34 -17.39 0.68 0.22
C SER A 34 -17.38 0.77 1.74
N MET A 35 -16.64 1.73 2.30
CA MET A 35 -16.61 2.00 3.75
C MET A 35 -17.98 2.41 4.28
N TYR A 36 -18.71 3.27 3.56
CA TYR A 36 -20.07 3.70 3.94
C TYR A 36 -21.07 2.55 3.95
N VAL A 37 -21.10 1.74 2.88
CA VAL A 37 -21.97 0.55 2.79
C VAL A 37 -21.63 -0.42 3.90
N PHE A 38 -20.33 -0.68 4.12
CA PHE A 38 -19.85 -1.56 5.17
C PHE A 38 -20.31 -1.09 6.56
N PHE A 39 -20.16 0.20 6.86
CA PHE A 39 -20.61 0.77 8.13
C PHE A 39 -22.14 0.72 8.30
N ARG A 40 -22.91 0.94 7.22
CA ARG A 40 -24.37 0.77 7.23
C ARG A 40 -24.79 -0.66 7.52
N VAL A 41 -24.16 -1.64 6.88
CA VAL A 41 -24.45 -3.06 7.11
C VAL A 41 -24.04 -3.48 8.52
N TRP A 42 -22.89 -2.99 9.00
CA TRP A 42 -22.40 -3.29 10.34
C TRP A 42 -23.33 -2.76 11.43
N ARG A 43 -23.85 -1.53 11.30
CA ARG A 43 -24.87 -0.97 12.21
C ARG A 43 -26.12 -1.85 12.35
N LYS A 44 -26.49 -2.60 11.30
CA LYS A 44 -27.63 -3.52 11.33
C LYS A 44 -27.30 -4.88 11.95
N LYS A 45 -26.08 -5.39 11.77
CA LYS A 45 -25.72 -6.77 12.19
C LYS A 45 -25.10 -6.87 13.60
N LYS A 46 -24.74 -5.78 14.27
CA LYS A 46 -24.22 -5.69 15.67
C LYS A 46 -23.01 -6.57 16.05
N TYR A 47 -22.63 -7.59 15.30
CA TYR A 47 -21.46 -8.44 15.54
C TYR A 47 -20.28 -8.00 14.66
N LEU A 48 -19.14 -7.73 15.30
CA LEU A 48 -17.85 -7.58 14.62
C LEU A 48 -17.26 -8.97 14.40
N THR A 49 -17.21 -9.43 13.16
CA THR A 49 -16.42 -10.60 12.80
C THR A 49 -14.96 -10.20 12.61
N THR A 50 -14.04 -11.14 12.81
CA THR A 50 -12.63 -10.96 12.45
C THR A 50 -12.46 -10.60 10.97
N VAL A 51 -13.29 -11.16 10.08
CA VAL A 51 -13.36 -10.80 8.65
C VAL A 51 -13.66 -9.32 8.46
N ASN A 52 -14.63 -8.80 9.21
CA ASN A 52 -15.03 -7.40 9.12
C ASN A 52 -13.88 -6.46 9.52
N GLN A 53 -13.10 -6.83 10.53
CA GLN A 53 -11.93 -6.07 10.96
C GLN A 53 -10.84 -6.05 9.88
N PHE A 54 -10.56 -7.19 9.22
CA PHE A 54 -9.61 -7.23 8.11
C PHE A 54 -10.06 -6.38 6.92
N MET A 55 -11.36 -6.40 6.58
CA MET A 55 -11.90 -5.56 5.50
C MET A 55 -11.75 -4.06 5.79
N VAL A 56 -12.00 -3.62 7.02
CA VAL A 56 -11.84 -2.20 7.40
C VAL A 56 -10.37 -1.78 7.34
N ASN A 57 -9.44 -2.61 7.81
CA ASN A 57 -8.03 -2.28 7.75
C ASN A 57 -7.49 -2.25 6.32
N LEU A 58 -7.97 -3.12 5.44
CA LEU A 58 -7.68 -3.09 4.00
C LEU A 58 -8.21 -1.79 3.35
N LEU A 59 -9.46 -1.41 3.63
CA LEU A 59 -10.00 -0.13 3.13
C LEU A 59 -9.21 1.07 3.67
N LEU A 60 -8.75 1.01 4.92
CA LEU A 60 -7.94 2.06 5.53
C LEU A 60 -6.57 2.18 4.86
N SER A 61 -5.87 1.07 4.61
CA SER A 61 -4.58 1.09 3.93
C SER A 61 -4.72 1.62 2.51
N ASP A 62 -5.77 1.25 1.77
CA ASP A 62 -6.02 1.72 0.41
C ASP A 62 -6.35 3.21 0.36
N LEU A 63 -7.16 3.71 1.31
CA LEU A 63 -7.41 5.15 1.45
C LEU A 63 -6.13 5.94 1.73
N MET A 64 -5.23 5.42 2.58
CA MET A 64 -3.92 6.06 2.81
C MET A 64 -3.11 6.17 1.51
N LEU A 65 -3.09 5.12 0.68
CA LEU A 65 -2.41 5.16 -0.61
C LEU A 65 -3.07 6.16 -1.56
N VAL A 66 -4.39 6.10 -1.71
CA VAL A 66 -5.16 6.98 -2.60
C VAL A 66 -4.91 8.45 -2.26
N CYS A 67 -4.95 8.82 -0.98
CA CYS A 67 -4.66 10.19 -0.53
C CYS A 67 -3.21 10.64 -0.85
N SER A 68 -2.27 9.72 -1.04
CA SER A 68 -0.89 10.04 -1.42
C SER A 68 -0.73 10.28 -2.94
N LEU A 69 -1.61 9.73 -3.78
CA LEU A 69 -1.57 9.84 -5.24
C LEU A 69 -1.56 11.28 -5.80
N PRO A 70 -2.35 12.25 -5.29
CA PRO A 70 -2.32 13.62 -5.83
C PRO A 70 -0.95 14.28 -5.67
N PHE A 71 -0.24 14.00 -4.58
CA PHE A 71 1.14 14.48 -4.40
C PHE A 71 2.07 13.86 -5.46
N ARG A 72 1.88 12.59 -5.81
CA ARG A 72 2.63 11.94 -6.90
C ARG A 72 2.33 12.56 -8.25
N ALA A 73 1.06 12.85 -8.53
CA ALA A 73 0.66 13.51 -9.77
C ALA A 73 1.30 14.90 -9.86
N SER A 74 1.27 15.68 -8.79
CA SER A 74 1.88 17.02 -8.75
C SER A 74 3.39 17.01 -8.99
N TYR A 75 4.09 15.97 -8.54
CA TYR A 75 5.51 15.79 -8.83
C TYR A 75 5.80 15.64 -10.34
N TYR A 76 5.02 14.80 -11.04
CA TYR A 76 5.20 14.62 -12.49
C TYR A 76 4.73 15.84 -13.30
N LEU A 77 3.68 16.54 -12.85
CA LEU A 77 3.23 17.79 -13.48
C LEU A 77 4.22 18.94 -13.31
N SER A 78 5.08 18.90 -12.27
CA SER A 78 6.11 19.92 -12.02
C SER A 78 7.45 19.59 -12.71
N GLY A 79 7.47 18.71 -13.71
CA GLY A 79 8.71 18.33 -14.39
C GLY A 79 9.65 17.52 -13.48
N SER A 80 9.08 16.64 -12.66
CA SER A 80 9.83 15.78 -11.73
C SER A 80 10.58 16.52 -10.62
N THR A 81 10.09 17.70 -10.22
CA THR A 81 10.60 18.47 -9.06
C THR A 81 9.75 18.24 -7.81
N TRP A 82 10.38 17.90 -6.69
CA TRP A 82 9.67 17.70 -5.42
C TRP A 82 9.60 18.96 -4.55
N ASN A 83 8.39 19.49 -4.34
CA ASN A 83 8.19 20.78 -3.66
C ASN A 83 7.65 20.68 -2.21
N PHE A 84 7.32 19.48 -1.73
CA PHE A 84 6.70 19.27 -0.39
C PHE A 84 7.71 18.95 0.72
N GLY A 85 9.01 19.10 0.44
CA GLY A 85 10.09 18.85 1.38
C GLY A 85 10.43 17.35 1.60
N PRO A 86 11.59 17.06 2.23
CA PRO A 86 12.15 15.72 2.27
C PRO A 86 11.34 14.71 3.10
N VAL A 87 10.61 15.18 4.12
CA VAL A 87 9.78 14.34 4.98
C VAL A 87 8.58 13.77 4.21
N ALA A 88 7.86 14.63 3.49
CA ALA A 88 6.71 14.21 2.68
C ALA A 88 7.13 13.23 1.58
N CYS A 89 8.30 13.45 0.98
CA CYS A 89 8.87 12.55 -0.02
C CYS A 89 9.02 11.11 0.53
N LYS A 90 9.71 10.98 1.67
CA LYS A 90 9.91 9.69 2.34
C LYS A 90 8.60 9.05 2.75
N LEU A 91 7.67 9.85 3.29
CA LEU A 91 6.37 9.38 3.75
C LEU A 91 5.50 8.84 2.60
N ILE A 92 5.44 9.53 1.46
CA ILE A 92 4.63 9.10 0.30
C ILE A 92 5.22 7.85 -0.36
N PHE A 93 6.54 7.74 -0.38
CA PHE A 93 7.22 6.52 -0.82
C PHE A 93 6.90 5.36 0.13
N TYR A 94 7.00 5.59 1.44
CA TYR A 94 6.71 4.61 2.48
C TYR A 94 5.26 4.13 2.47
N ILE A 95 4.29 5.03 2.36
CA ILE A 95 2.85 4.70 2.29
C ILE A 95 2.55 3.71 1.17
N PHE A 96 3.25 3.80 0.04
CA PHE A 96 3.04 2.87 -1.07
C PHE A 96 3.49 1.46 -0.78
N TYR A 97 4.69 1.27 -0.22
CA TYR A 97 5.14 -0.05 0.19
C TYR A 97 4.32 -0.59 1.36
N LEU A 98 3.99 0.29 2.32
CA LEU A 98 3.13 -0.03 3.45
C LEU A 98 1.77 -0.54 2.96
N ASN A 99 1.11 0.15 2.03
CA ASN A 99 -0.14 -0.29 1.42
C ASN A 99 0.03 -1.63 0.68
N MET A 100 1.03 -1.73 -0.21
CA MET A 100 1.26 -2.95 -0.99
C MET A 100 1.36 -4.19 -0.09
N TYR A 101 2.19 -4.13 0.95
CA TYR A 101 2.40 -5.26 1.85
C TYR A 101 1.21 -5.49 2.79
N THR A 102 0.62 -4.44 3.40
CA THR A 102 -0.56 -4.60 4.26
C THR A 102 -1.75 -5.19 3.50
N SER A 103 -2.02 -4.71 2.28
CA SER A 103 -3.10 -5.22 1.44
C SER A 103 -2.89 -6.69 1.08
N ILE A 104 -1.65 -7.13 0.80
CA ILE A 104 -1.34 -8.57 0.61
C ILE A 104 -1.70 -9.38 1.86
N TYR A 105 -1.23 -8.99 3.05
CA TYR A 105 -1.49 -9.75 4.27
C TYR A 105 -2.97 -9.77 4.66
N PHE A 106 -3.70 -8.66 4.48
CA PHE A 106 -5.13 -8.63 4.73
C PHE A 106 -5.92 -9.47 3.72
N LEU A 107 -5.55 -9.45 2.44
CA LEU A 107 -6.17 -10.29 1.42
C LEU A 107 -5.93 -11.77 1.69
N VAL A 108 -4.70 -12.18 2.03
CA VAL A 108 -4.39 -13.57 2.42
C VAL A 108 -5.24 -13.98 3.62
N SER A 109 -5.27 -13.16 4.68
CA SER A 109 -6.07 -13.43 5.88
C SER A 109 -7.57 -13.56 5.58
N LEU A 110 -8.10 -12.71 4.69
CA LEU A 110 -9.49 -12.79 4.23
C LEU A 110 -9.77 -14.05 3.43
N ASN A 111 -8.86 -14.46 2.55
CA ASN A 111 -8.99 -15.69 1.77
C ASN A 111 -8.99 -16.93 2.67
N ILE A 112 -8.11 -16.98 3.69
CA ILE A 112 -8.10 -18.07 4.68
C ILE A 112 -9.44 -18.14 5.42
N MET A 113 -9.94 -17.00 5.89
CA MET A 113 -11.23 -16.96 6.58
C MET A 113 -12.40 -17.44 5.70
N ARG A 114 -12.40 -17.06 4.41
CA ARG A 114 -13.40 -17.52 3.45
C ARG A 114 -13.27 -19.02 3.19
N TYR A 115 -12.06 -19.52 3.02
CA TYR A 115 -11.80 -20.94 2.83
C TYR A 115 -12.29 -21.76 4.03
N LEU A 116 -11.95 -21.35 5.26
CA LEU A 116 -12.41 -22.01 6.48
C LEU A 116 -13.94 -21.95 6.62
N ALA A 117 -14.58 -20.83 6.26
CA ALA A 117 -16.03 -20.71 6.30
C ALA A 117 -16.74 -21.69 5.35
N LEU A 118 -16.14 -21.96 4.18
CA LEU A 118 -16.70 -22.85 3.16
C LEU A 118 -16.39 -24.32 3.42
N MET A 119 -15.15 -24.65 3.75
CA MET A 119 -14.67 -26.04 3.82
C MET A 119 -14.64 -26.61 5.25
N GLN A 120 -14.48 -25.76 6.28
CA GLN A 120 -14.26 -26.19 7.66
C GLN A 120 -15.04 -25.33 8.67
N PRO A 121 -16.38 -25.36 8.65
CA PRO A 121 -17.22 -24.42 9.40
C PRO A 121 -17.03 -24.49 10.92
N TYR A 122 -16.65 -25.65 11.48
CA TYR A 122 -16.31 -25.79 12.89
C TYR A 122 -15.05 -24.99 13.26
N ARG A 123 -13.97 -25.11 12.47
CA ARG A 123 -12.74 -24.34 12.66
C ARG A 123 -12.97 -22.84 12.48
N TYR A 124 -13.79 -22.45 11.49
CA TYR A 124 -14.19 -21.05 11.29
C TYR A 124 -14.85 -20.45 12.54
N LYS A 125 -15.86 -21.12 13.11
CA LYS A 125 -16.54 -20.67 14.34
C LYS A 125 -15.58 -20.61 15.53
N HIS A 126 -14.71 -21.61 15.67
CA HIS A 126 -13.71 -21.63 16.72
C HIS A 126 -12.75 -20.44 16.61
N LEU A 127 -12.20 -20.21 15.41
CA LEU A 127 -11.28 -19.11 15.15
C LEU A 127 -11.94 -17.75 15.40
N GLN A 128 -13.20 -17.58 14.99
CA GLN A 128 -13.94 -16.34 15.23
C GLN A 128 -14.21 -16.08 16.73
N LYS A 129 -14.26 -17.12 17.57
CA LYS A 129 -14.46 -16.98 19.03
C LYS A 129 -13.16 -16.71 19.78
N TRP A 130 -12.06 -17.37 19.38
CA TRP A 130 -10.79 -17.35 20.11
C TRP A 130 -9.77 -16.35 19.54
N CYS A 131 -9.80 -16.08 18.24
CA CYS A 131 -8.86 -15.17 17.61
C CYS A 131 -9.34 -13.72 17.76
N ASN A 132 -8.59 -12.92 18.52
CA ASN A 132 -8.81 -11.49 18.57
C ASN A 132 -8.35 -10.85 17.26
N GLY A 133 -9.28 -10.65 16.31
CA GLY A 133 -8.97 -10.10 15.00
C GLY A 133 -8.33 -8.72 15.04
N GLN A 134 -8.60 -7.92 16.08
CA GLN A 134 -7.95 -6.63 16.29
C GLN A 134 -6.47 -6.79 16.61
N LEU A 135 -6.11 -7.77 17.45
CA LEU A 135 -4.71 -8.09 17.73
C LEU A 135 -3.98 -8.54 16.46
N VAL A 136 -4.60 -9.38 15.63
CA VAL A 136 -4.01 -9.81 14.35
C VAL A 136 -3.80 -8.63 13.41
N CYS A 137 -4.77 -7.71 13.29
CA CYS A 137 -4.60 -6.49 12.49
C CYS A 137 -3.41 -5.67 12.98
N LEU A 138 -3.32 -5.43 14.30
CA LEU A 138 -2.22 -4.67 14.89
C LEU A 138 -0.87 -5.33 14.63
N LEU A 139 -0.78 -6.66 14.74
CA LEU A 139 0.45 -7.40 14.44
C LEU A 139 0.86 -7.26 12.97
N ILE A 140 -0.09 -7.36 12.03
CA ILE A 140 0.17 -7.14 10.60
C ILE A 140 0.70 -5.71 10.37
N TRP A 141 0.05 -4.70 10.95
CA TRP A 141 0.49 -3.31 10.83
C TRP A 141 1.90 -3.10 11.36
N ILE A 142 2.19 -3.59 12.56
CA ILE A 142 3.52 -3.46 13.19
C ILE A 142 4.58 -4.20 12.34
N PHE A 143 4.29 -5.43 11.93
CA PHE A 143 5.21 -6.23 11.13
C PHE A 143 5.54 -5.54 9.80
N VAL A 144 4.52 -5.10 9.06
CA VAL A 144 4.72 -4.41 7.77
C VAL A 144 5.37 -3.05 7.95
N ALA A 145 5.03 -2.32 9.01
CA ALA A 145 5.66 -1.03 9.30
C ALA A 145 7.15 -1.19 9.60
N LEU A 146 7.52 -2.22 10.37
CA LEU A 146 8.90 -2.52 10.73
C LEU A 146 9.71 -2.98 9.51
N THR A 147 9.18 -3.89 8.70
CA THR A 147 9.85 -4.36 7.48
C THR A 147 9.92 -3.26 6.41
N SER A 148 8.97 -2.34 6.37
CA SER A 148 9.03 -1.21 5.42
C SER A 148 9.90 -0.06 5.93
N SER A 149 10.23 -0.01 7.23
CA SER A 149 10.94 1.12 7.85
C SER A 149 12.33 1.38 7.27
N PRO A 150 13.16 0.38 6.89
CA PRO A 150 14.49 0.63 6.36
C PRO A 150 14.45 1.32 4.99
N LEU A 151 13.33 1.26 4.25
CA LEU A 151 13.15 2.04 3.02
C LEU A 151 13.19 3.55 3.31
N LEU A 152 12.74 4.02 4.48
CA LEU A 152 12.82 5.44 4.89
C LEU A 152 14.27 5.89 5.13
N LEU A 153 15.11 4.97 5.61
CA LEU A 153 16.51 5.22 5.97
C LEU A 153 17.43 5.10 4.75
N LEU A 154 17.22 4.08 3.92
CA LEU A 154 17.94 3.85 2.67
C LEU A 154 17.65 4.94 1.64
N ARG A 155 16.49 5.60 1.72
CA ARG A 155 16.17 6.77 0.92
C ARG A 155 16.97 7.99 1.39
N ARG A 156 18.14 8.21 0.80
CA ARG A 156 18.87 9.48 0.92
C ARG A 156 18.13 10.55 0.13
N SER A 157 17.60 11.55 0.83
CA SER A 157 17.32 12.85 0.20
C SER A 157 18.69 13.42 -0.13
N THR A 158 19.06 13.48 -1.40
CA THR A 158 20.29 14.17 -1.81
C THR A 158 20.08 15.65 -1.51
N ASN A 159 20.52 16.09 -0.32
CA ASN A 159 20.70 17.49 0.00
C ASN A 159 21.95 18.00 -0.72
N SER A 160 21.99 17.89 -2.06
CA SER A 160 22.99 18.56 -2.86
C SER A 160 22.53 20.00 -3.01
N SER A 161 23.13 20.89 -2.22
CA SER A 161 22.91 22.34 -2.13
C SER A 161 23.29 23.11 -3.41
N THR A 162 22.96 22.57 -4.57
CA THR A 162 23.21 23.15 -5.89
C THR A 162 22.06 22.72 -6.79
N ASP A 163 21.05 23.57 -6.98
CA ASP A 163 20.14 23.68 -8.14
C ASP A 163 19.63 22.43 -8.89
N VAL A 164 19.66 21.24 -8.29
CA VAL A 164 19.15 20.01 -8.90
C VAL A 164 17.81 19.68 -8.27
N ALA A 165 16.75 19.81 -9.07
CA ALA A 165 15.41 19.30 -8.81
C ALA A 165 15.44 17.98 -8.02
N GLN A 166 14.91 18.00 -6.80
CA GLN A 166 14.97 16.84 -5.91
C GLN A 166 14.04 15.73 -6.44
N GLN A 167 14.60 14.74 -7.11
CA GLN A 167 13.85 13.59 -7.64
C GLN A 167 13.44 12.65 -6.51
N CYS A 168 12.16 12.68 -6.14
CA CYS A 168 11.61 11.95 -5.00
C CYS A 168 11.09 10.55 -5.36
N MET A 169 10.64 10.33 -6.59
CA MET A 169 9.85 9.15 -6.95
C MET A 169 10.65 8.04 -7.63
N GLU A 170 11.91 8.29 -8.00
CA GLU A 170 12.75 7.26 -8.63
C GLU A 170 13.43 6.39 -7.58
N LEU A 171 13.43 5.07 -7.75
CA LEU A 171 14.11 4.17 -6.81
C LEU A 171 15.62 4.42 -6.85
N GLN A 172 16.27 4.61 -5.69
CA GLN A 172 17.73 4.70 -5.62
C GLN A 172 18.31 3.38 -6.15
N ASN A 173 18.96 3.42 -7.32
CA ASN A 173 19.57 2.25 -7.96
C ASN A 173 20.85 1.82 -7.24
N SER A 174 20.71 1.40 -5.99
CA SER A 174 21.80 0.84 -5.19
C SER A 174 21.59 -0.66 -5.03
N ASN A 175 22.67 -1.44 -5.19
CA ASN A 175 22.63 -2.88 -5.00
C ASN A 175 22.06 -3.25 -3.63
N GLN A 176 22.32 -2.45 -2.58
CA GLN A 176 21.78 -2.68 -1.25
C GLN A 176 20.24 -2.51 -1.19
N THR A 177 19.69 -1.44 -1.80
CA THR A 177 18.23 -1.24 -1.87
C THR A 177 17.55 -2.34 -2.66
N ILE A 178 18.13 -2.75 -3.79
CA ILE A 178 17.57 -3.82 -4.64
C ILE A 178 17.58 -5.16 -3.90
N GLN A 179 18.70 -5.55 -3.29
CA GLN A 179 18.81 -6.80 -2.53
C GLN A 179 17.84 -6.81 -1.34
N TYR A 180 17.67 -5.68 -0.66
CA TYR A 180 16.71 -5.55 0.42
C TYR A 180 15.26 -5.76 -0.04
N LEU A 181 14.87 -5.14 -1.17
CA LEU A 181 13.55 -5.31 -1.76
C LEU A 181 13.29 -6.75 -2.21
N ILE A 182 14.29 -7.40 -2.82
CA ILE A 182 14.20 -8.82 -3.20
C ILE A 182 13.97 -9.69 -1.96
N ASN A 183 14.72 -9.45 -0.89
CA ASN A 183 14.59 -10.20 0.36
C ASN A 183 13.21 -10.01 1.00
N ILE A 184 12.69 -8.78 1.05
CA ILE A 184 11.31 -8.57 1.54
C ILE A 184 10.31 -9.27 0.64
N ASN A 185 10.40 -9.09 -0.68
CA ASN A 185 9.44 -9.71 -1.61
C ASN A 185 9.42 -11.23 -1.47
N ASN A 186 10.60 -11.86 -1.38
CA ASN A 186 10.71 -13.29 -1.13
C ASN A 186 10.13 -13.68 0.24
N ALA A 187 10.41 -12.91 1.30
CA ALA A 187 9.83 -13.16 2.62
C ALA A 187 8.29 -13.02 2.61
N THR A 188 7.75 -12.01 1.95
CA THR A 188 6.31 -11.80 1.79
C THR A 188 5.66 -12.95 1.03
N LEU A 189 6.28 -13.42 -0.06
CA LEU A 189 5.80 -14.58 -0.81
C LEU A 189 5.80 -15.84 0.06
N SER A 190 6.90 -16.12 0.77
CA SER A 190 7.01 -17.27 1.67
C SER A 190 5.93 -17.25 2.76
N VAL A 191 5.79 -16.13 3.46
CA VAL A 191 4.77 -15.99 4.51
C VAL A 191 3.36 -16.07 3.93
N GLY A 192 3.11 -15.41 2.79
CA GLY A 192 1.82 -15.40 2.11
C GLY A 192 1.41 -16.75 1.53
N PHE A 193 2.35 -17.63 1.20
CA PHE A 193 2.11 -18.99 0.70
C PHE A 193 1.99 -20.02 1.83
N LEU A 194 2.66 -19.80 2.95
CA LEU A 194 2.62 -20.71 4.12
C LEU A 194 1.40 -20.46 5.01
N LEU A 195 0.93 -19.21 5.15
CA LEU A 195 -0.25 -18.89 5.96
C LEU A 195 -1.54 -19.60 5.51
N PRO A 196 -1.81 -19.79 4.20
CA PRO A 196 -2.95 -20.57 3.70
C PRO A 196 -2.83 -22.09 3.89
N LEU A 197 -1.65 -22.60 4.24
CA LEU A 197 -1.32 -24.03 4.26
C LEU A 197 -1.35 -24.65 5.66
N VAL A 198 -1.60 -23.86 6.72
CA VAL A 198 -1.68 -24.30 8.13
C VAL A 198 -3.10 -24.17 8.68
#